data_AF-A0A953NV67-F1
#
_entry.id   AF-A0A953NV67-F1
#
_cell.length_a   1.000
_cell.length_b   1.000
_cell.length_c   1.000
_cell.angle_alpha   90.00
_cell.angle_beta   90.00
_cell.angle_gamma   90.00
#
_symmetry.space_group_name_H-M   'P 1'
#
loop_
_entity.id
_entity.type
_entity.pdbx_description
1 polymer ?
#
loop_
_entity_poly.entity_id
_entity_poly.type
_entity_poly.pdbx_seq_one_letter_code
_entity_poly.pdbx_strand_id
1 'polypeptide(L)'
;MTSSAVLRSAAQATLACLLLAVAPAAADPPAAGHDVRLMFTGDILLSRQVEIEMARRHGSPWMHLQKLLQSADWAGGNLEGALGSASDCVPSRSPCFAVSDTRVAFLKSAGFRGVTIENNHAGDLGTAGRRQTRESLQRAGLMAIDFENSPQFVRVNNVELAFLALTTIPAADGRVQELPSPEVSEKLRAARQRADFVIVSIHWGNELIPWPGEDQRKGAAWLVEHGADLVLGHHPHVIQPPECVEGRPVFFSLGNHVFDQANPTTKEGLIADCRADSKRLRCQSIRTHTRPGSSFPSVADPDRAANAALAQCVDVRGIASSTAH
;
A
#
# COMPACT_ATOMS: atom_id res chain seq x y z
N MET A 1 85.20 35.17 57.04
CA MET A 1 86.11 34.36 56.21
C MET A 1 85.43 33.03 55.96
N THR A 2 85.25 32.67 54.68
CA THR A 2 85.19 31.30 54.10
C THR A 2 84.17 30.30 54.69
N SER A 3 83.11 29.96 53.93
CA SER A 3 82.98 28.74 53.08
C SER A 3 82.63 27.50 53.93
N SER A 4 81.50 26.79 53.81
CA SER A 4 81.02 25.94 52.70
C SER A 4 79.69 25.30 53.17
N ALA A 5 78.54 25.59 52.55
CA ALA A 5 77.81 24.74 51.59
C ALA A 5 77.41 23.32 52.05
N VAL A 6 76.11 23.11 52.32
CA VAL A 6 75.37 21.86 51.99
C VAL A 6 73.95 22.24 51.56
N LEU A 7 73.69 22.13 50.25
CA LEU A 7 72.35 22.26 49.67
C LEU A 7 71.54 20.96 49.93
N ARG A 8 70.29 21.10 50.37
CA ARG A 8 69.26 20.06 50.23
C ARG A 8 68.36 20.47 49.07
N SER A 9 68.44 19.71 47.98
CA SER A 9 67.55 19.80 46.82
C SER A 9 66.26 19.02 47.12
N ALA A 10 65.11 19.70 47.08
CA ALA A 10 63.80 19.07 47.01
C ALA A 10 63.36 19.08 45.54
N ALA A 11 63.41 17.92 44.89
CA ALA A 11 62.91 17.76 43.54
C ALA A 11 61.38 17.72 43.56
N GLN A 12 60.74 18.77 43.01
CA GLN A 12 59.32 18.74 42.66
C GLN A 12 59.17 17.99 41.33
N ALA A 13 58.51 16.84 41.36
CA ALA A 13 58.11 16.12 40.15
C ALA A 13 56.87 16.79 39.55
N THR A 14 57.05 17.51 38.44
CA THR A 14 55.95 18.01 37.61
C THR A 14 55.36 16.86 36.81
N LEU A 15 54.14 16.45 37.16
CA LEU A 15 53.35 15.48 36.39
C LEU A 15 52.76 16.19 35.16
N ALA A 16 53.35 15.97 33.98
CA ALA A 16 52.79 16.44 32.72
C ALA A 16 51.66 15.48 32.29
N CYS A 17 50.40 15.86 32.54
CA CYS A 17 49.24 15.22 31.93
C CYS A 17 49.23 15.54 30.41
N LEU A 18 49.65 14.58 29.59
CA LEU A 18 49.33 14.60 28.17
C LEU A 18 47.84 14.27 27.99
N LEU A 19 47.01 15.30 27.82
CA LEU A 19 45.66 15.15 27.29
C LEU A 19 45.77 14.86 25.79
N LEU A 20 45.75 13.57 25.43
CA LEU A 20 45.47 13.15 24.05
C LEU A 20 44.00 13.49 23.77
N ALA A 21 43.77 14.58 23.04
CA ALA A 21 42.47 14.89 22.48
C ALA A 21 42.12 13.81 21.44
N VAL A 22 41.33 12.82 21.86
CA VAL A 22 40.68 11.90 20.93
C VAL A 22 39.59 12.69 20.23
N ALA A 23 39.87 13.16 19.01
CA ALA A 23 38.84 13.71 18.16
C ALA A 23 37.75 12.64 17.94
N PRO A 24 36.46 12.95 18.12
CA PRO A 24 35.41 12.00 17.79
C PRO A 24 35.56 11.66 16.31
N ALA A 25 35.66 10.36 16.01
CA ALA A 25 35.61 9.88 14.62
C ALA A 25 34.35 10.47 13.99
N ALA A 26 34.52 11.21 12.88
CA ALA A 26 33.40 11.71 12.12
C ALA A 26 32.56 10.51 11.75
N ALA A 27 31.31 10.47 12.23
CA ALA A 27 30.38 9.43 11.83
C ALA A 27 30.27 9.48 10.30
N ASP A 28 30.45 8.33 9.66
CA ASP A 28 30.24 8.22 8.23
C ASP A 28 28.85 8.80 7.88
N PRO A 29 28.73 9.57 6.78
CA PRO A 29 27.42 10.02 6.33
C PRO A 29 26.53 8.77 6.15
N PRO A 30 25.24 8.82 6.56
CA PRO A 30 24.35 7.69 6.39
C PRO A 30 24.38 7.28 4.92
N ALA A 31 24.68 6.01 4.65
CA ALA A 31 24.65 5.43 3.31
C ALA A 31 23.35 5.90 2.63
N ALA A 32 23.46 6.41 1.39
CA ALA A 32 22.31 6.85 0.63
C ALA A 32 21.26 5.73 0.61
N GLY A 33 20.22 5.87 1.42
CA GLY A 33 19.26 4.80 1.67
C GLY A 33 18.58 4.40 0.37
N HIS A 34 18.54 3.10 0.08
CA HIS A 34 17.80 2.59 -1.06
C HIS A 34 16.31 2.98 -0.95
N ASP A 35 15.74 3.50 -2.04
CA ASP A 35 14.30 3.78 -2.12
C ASP A 35 13.49 2.51 -1.76
N VAL A 36 12.53 2.65 -0.85
CA VAL A 36 11.55 1.62 -0.52
C VAL A 36 10.69 1.32 -1.74
N ARG A 37 10.57 0.04 -2.09
CA ARG A 37 9.69 -0.42 -3.17
C ARG A 37 8.34 -0.85 -2.63
N LEU A 38 7.29 -0.20 -3.11
CA LEU A 38 5.91 -0.51 -2.78
C LEU A 38 5.21 -1.05 -4.03
N MET A 39 4.45 -2.13 -3.91
CA MET A 39 3.63 -2.66 -5.00
C MET A 39 2.17 -2.79 -4.57
N PHE A 40 1.26 -2.31 -5.42
CA PHE A 40 -0.17 -2.42 -5.17
C PHE A 40 -0.86 -3.05 -6.37
N THR A 41 -1.54 -4.15 -6.13
CA THR A 41 -2.30 -4.87 -7.15
C THR A 41 -3.78 -4.50 -7.08
N GLY A 42 -4.50 -4.77 -8.17
CA GLY A 42 -5.95 -4.63 -8.20
C GLY A 42 -6.72 -5.71 -7.43
N ASP A 43 -7.93 -6.00 -7.90
CA ASP A 43 -8.90 -6.83 -7.20
C ASP A 43 -8.50 -8.32 -7.18
N ILE A 44 -8.64 -8.94 -6.01
CA ILE A 44 -8.25 -10.32 -5.71
C ILE A 44 -9.46 -11.06 -5.14
N LEU A 45 -9.88 -12.10 -5.85
CA LEU A 45 -10.87 -13.09 -5.43
C LEU A 45 -10.24 -14.48 -5.45
N LEU A 46 -10.28 -15.20 -4.34
CA LEU A 46 -9.68 -16.54 -4.19
C LEU A 46 -10.74 -17.65 -4.01
N SER A 47 -11.91 -17.48 -4.62
CA SER A 47 -12.99 -18.48 -4.62
C SER A 47 -13.51 -18.72 -6.04
N ARG A 48 -14.58 -19.50 -6.19
CA ARG A 48 -15.26 -19.77 -7.47
C ARG A 48 -14.32 -20.39 -8.53
N GLN A 49 -14.19 -19.82 -9.73
CA GLN A 49 -13.31 -20.47 -10.72
C GLN A 49 -11.82 -20.35 -10.36
N VAL A 50 -11.44 -19.39 -9.52
CA VAL A 50 -10.06 -19.26 -9.05
C VAL A 50 -9.68 -20.45 -8.18
N GLU A 51 -10.54 -20.85 -7.23
CA GLU A 51 -10.26 -22.04 -6.40
C GLU A 51 -10.24 -23.33 -7.21
N ILE A 52 -11.09 -23.46 -8.23
CA ILE A 52 -11.12 -24.62 -9.14
C ILE A 52 -9.80 -24.69 -9.92
N GLU A 53 -9.33 -23.56 -10.44
CA GLU A 53 -8.07 -23.50 -11.15
C GLU A 53 -6.85 -23.78 -10.25
N MET A 54 -6.84 -23.23 -9.03
CA MET A 54 -5.80 -23.51 -8.03
C MET A 54 -5.73 -25.01 -7.71
N ALA A 55 -6.88 -25.66 -7.51
CA ALA A 55 -6.95 -27.10 -7.26
C ALA A 55 -6.44 -27.91 -8.47
N ARG A 56 -6.90 -27.58 -9.69
CA ARG A 56 -6.50 -28.24 -10.93
C ARG A 56 -5.01 -28.13 -11.24
N ARG A 57 -4.42 -26.97 -10.97
CA ARG A 57 -3.00 -26.68 -11.26
C ARG A 57 -2.07 -27.04 -10.10
N HIS A 58 -2.61 -27.38 -8.92
CA HIS A 58 -1.86 -27.53 -7.67
C HIS A 58 -0.91 -26.35 -7.40
N GLY A 59 -1.38 -25.11 -7.65
CA GLY A 59 -0.51 -23.95 -7.73
C GLY A 59 -1.15 -22.66 -7.23
N SER A 60 -0.28 -21.73 -6.82
CA SER A 60 -0.64 -20.36 -6.46
C SER A 60 -1.00 -19.54 -7.70
N PRO A 61 -2.03 -18.66 -7.64
CA PRO A 61 -2.31 -17.71 -8.72
C PRO A 61 -1.12 -16.86 -9.13
N TRP A 62 -0.20 -16.62 -8.19
CA TRP A 62 0.99 -15.80 -8.37
C TRP A 62 2.23 -16.57 -8.82
N MET A 63 2.12 -17.82 -9.28
CA MET A 63 3.29 -18.62 -9.66
C MET A 63 4.22 -17.94 -10.69
N HIS A 64 3.70 -17.05 -11.54
CA HIS A 64 4.48 -16.27 -12.50
C HIS A 64 4.89 -14.87 -12.01
N LEU A 65 4.31 -14.38 -10.91
CA LEU A 65 4.55 -13.04 -10.36
C LEU A 65 5.21 -13.06 -8.99
N GLN A 66 5.42 -14.24 -8.38
CA GLN A 66 5.92 -14.37 -7.02
C GLN A 66 7.25 -13.64 -6.82
N LYS A 67 8.22 -13.82 -7.72
CA LYS A 67 9.51 -13.11 -7.65
C LYS A 67 9.36 -11.60 -7.77
N LEU A 68 8.41 -11.14 -8.57
CA LEU A 68 8.14 -9.70 -8.74
C LEU A 68 7.57 -9.12 -7.45
N LEU A 69 6.52 -9.74 -6.90
CA LEU A 69 5.88 -9.28 -5.66
C LEU A 69 6.82 -9.38 -4.46
N GLN A 70 7.62 -10.44 -4.34
CA GLN A 70 8.63 -10.61 -3.29
C GLN A 70 9.81 -9.63 -3.40
N SER A 71 9.99 -8.97 -4.55
CA SER A 71 11.01 -7.94 -4.72
C SER A 71 10.58 -6.56 -4.20
N ALA A 72 9.31 -6.41 -3.77
CA ALA A 72 8.83 -5.23 -3.07
C ALA A 72 9.10 -5.36 -1.56
N ASP A 73 9.47 -4.26 -0.92
CA ASP A 73 9.57 -4.19 0.54
C ASP A 73 8.18 -4.30 1.18
N TRP A 74 7.16 -3.79 0.48
CA TRP A 74 5.75 -3.92 0.85
C TRP A 74 4.88 -4.13 -0.39
N ALA A 75 4.12 -5.23 -0.41
CA ALA A 75 3.13 -5.51 -1.45
C ALA A 75 1.72 -5.59 -0.86
N GLY A 76 0.74 -4.99 -1.54
CA GLY A 76 -0.66 -5.01 -1.15
C GLY A 76 -1.63 -5.09 -2.32
N GLY A 77 -2.91 -5.24 -2.01
CA GLY A 77 -4.00 -5.30 -3.00
C GLY A 77 -5.37 -5.30 -2.33
N ASN A 78 -6.45 -5.48 -3.11
CA ASN A 78 -7.83 -5.53 -2.62
C ASN A 78 -8.34 -6.97 -2.56
N LEU A 79 -8.58 -7.49 -1.35
CA LEU A 79 -9.23 -8.79 -1.17
C LEU A 79 -10.75 -8.57 -1.23
N GLU A 80 -11.32 -8.84 -2.40
CA GLU A 80 -12.73 -8.60 -2.70
C GLU A 80 -13.57 -9.82 -2.34
N GLY A 81 -13.72 -10.03 -1.04
CA GLY A 81 -14.46 -11.16 -0.48
C GLY A 81 -14.28 -11.22 1.03
N ALA A 82 -15.00 -12.16 1.65
CA ALA A 82 -14.92 -12.40 3.08
C ALA A 82 -14.41 -13.82 3.36
N LEU A 83 -13.47 -13.94 4.29
CA LEU A 83 -12.92 -15.22 4.71
C LEU A 83 -13.92 -15.94 5.62
N GLY A 84 -14.30 -17.14 5.21
CA GLY A 84 -15.22 -18.01 5.94
C GLY A 84 -15.78 -19.12 5.05
N SER A 85 -16.98 -19.57 5.36
CA SER A 85 -17.69 -20.61 4.61
C SER A 85 -18.80 -20.03 3.74
N ALA A 86 -19.05 -20.64 2.58
CA ALA A 86 -20.20 -20.31 1.74
C ALA A 86 -21.55 -20.60 2.43
N SER A 87 -21.56 -21.44 3.48
CA SER A 87 -22.75 -21.64 4.32
C SER A 87 -23.15 -20.39 5.11
N ASP A 88 -22.24 -19.45 5.29
CA ASP A 88 -22.43 -18.26 6.13
C ASP A 88 -22.81 -17.03 5.28
N CYS A 89 -23.00 -17.22 3.97
CA CYS A 89 -23.40 -16.16 3.05
C CYS A 89 -24.73 -15.54 3.49
N VAL A 90 -24.77 -14.22 3.54
CA VAL A 90 -26.02 -13.51 3.82
C VAL A 90 -27.00 -13.71 2.65
N PRO A 91 -28.28 -14.02 2.89
CA PRO A 91 -29.23 -14.36 1.82
C PRO A 91 -29.43 -13.27 0.77
N SER A 92 -29.24 -12.00 1.14
CA SER A 92 -29.38 -10.85 0.25
C SER A 92 -28.24 -10.72 -0.75
N ARG A 93 -27.18 -11.52 -0.65
CA ARG A 93 -25.97 -11.38 -1.46
C ARG A 93 -25.80 -12.50 -2.47
N SER A 94 -25.99 -12.14 -3.74
CA SER A 94 -25.69 -12.98 -4.89
C SER A 94 -25.05 -12.13 -5.99
N PRO A 95 -23.80 -12.42 -6.43
CA PRO A 95 -22.95 -13.51 -5.95
C PRO A 95 -22.38 -13.24 -4.56
N CYS A 96 -22.19 -14.30 -3.77
CA CYS A 96 -21.45 -14.27 -2.50
C CYS A 96 -19.99 -14.71 -2.72
N PHE A 97 -19.05 -13.92 -2.23
CA PHE A 97 -17.60 -14.12 -2.34
C PHE A 97 -17.01 -14.62 -1.03
N ALA A 98 -17.52 -15.77 -0.57
CA ALA A 98 -16.93 -16.52 0.53
C ALA A 98 -15.59 -17.13 0.07
N VAL A 99 -14.51 -16.88 0.82
CA VAL A 99 -13.17 -17.38 0.54
C VAL A 99 -12.73 -18.24 1.72
N SER A 100 -12.27 -19.47 1.49
CA SER A 100 -11.76 -20.29 2.59
C SER A 100 -10.55 -19.64 3.28
N ASP A 101 -10.58 -19.56 4.61
CA ASP A 101 -9.49 -19.02 5.45
C ASP A 101 -8.12 -19.64 5.15
N THR A 102 -8.10 -20.91 4.71
CA THR A 102 -6.86 -21.59 4.32
C THR A 102 -6.11 -20.88 3.18
N ARG A 103 -6.81 -20.09 2.37
CA ARG A 103 -6.25 -19.42 1.20
C ARG A 103 -5.44 -18.17 1.53
N VAL A 104 -5.56 -17.65 2.76
CA VAL A 104 -4.73 -16.54 3.25
C VAL A 104 -3.23 -16.86 3.14
N ALA A 105 -2.85 -18.13 3.30
CA ALA A 105 -1.46 -18.56 3.14
C ALA A 105 -0.90 -18.26 1.74
N PHE A 106 -1.72 -18.30 0.69
CA PHE A 106 -1.27 -17.99 -0.67
C PHE A 106 -0.87 -16.52 -0.82
N LEU A 107 -1.64 -15.59 -0.25
CA LEU A 107 -1.29 -14.16 -0.23
C LEU A 107 0.09 -13.94 0.40
N LYS A 108 0.30 -14.49 1.61
CA LYS A 108 1.59 -14.37 2.30
C LYS A 108 2.74 -14.97 1.50
N SER A 109 2.54 -16.17 0.94
CA SER A 109 3.57 -16.86 0.14
C SER A 109 3.93 -16.10 -1.14
N ALA A 110 2.98 -15.37 -1.72
CA ALA A 110 3.19 -14.57 -2.92
C ALA A 110 3.99 -13.29 -2.64
N GLY A 111 4.09 -12.84 -1.39
CA GLY A 111 4.85 -11.66 -0.98
C GLY A 111 3.99 -10.52 -0.44
N PHE A 112 2.67 -10.66 -0.37
CA PHE A 112 1.80 -9.64 0.21
C PHE A 112 2.12 -9.43 1.69
N ARG A 113 2.04 -8.16 2.12
CA ARG A 113 2.21 -7.70 3.50
C ARG A 113 0.91 -7.17 4.09
N GLY A 114 0.00 -6.69 3.25
CA GLY A 114 -1.33 -6.29 3.65
C GLY A 114 -2.30 -6.36 2.49
N VAL A 115 -3.60 -6.38 2.80
CA VAL A 115 -4.66 -6.21 1.81
C VAL A 115 -5.74 -5.31 2.40
N THR A 116 -6.36 -4.51 1.55
CA THR A 116 -7.62 -3.84 1.91
C THR A 116 -8.78 -4.82 1.84
N ILE A 117 -9.69 -4.66 2.78
CA ILE A 117 -10.97 -5.37 2.90
C ILE A 117 -12.13 -4.37 3.02
N GLU A 118 -11.93 -3.13 2.59
CA GLU A 118 -13.02 -2.14 2.49
C GLU A 118 -13.54 -2.10 1.05
N ASN A 119 -14.48 -3.01 0.77
CA ASN A 119 -15.15 -3.14 -0.52
C ASN A 119 -16.58 -3.65 -0.32
N ASN A 120 -17.37 -3.66 -1.39
CA ASN A 120 -18.77 -4.10 -1.39
C ASN A 120 -18.96 -5.58 -1.00
N HIS A 121 -17.93 -6.42 -1.16
CA HIS A 121 -17.95 -7.84 -0.84
C HIS A 121 -17.43 -8.21 0.56
N ALA A 122 -16.90 -7.23 1.30
CA ALA A 122 -16.39 -7.44 2.66
C ALA A 122 -17.46 -7.87 3.66
N GLY A 123 -18.72 -7.55 3.38
CA GLY A 123 -19.90 -7.89 4.17
C GLY A 123 -20.66 -9.13 3.70
N ASP A 124 -20.15 -9.89 2.71
CA ASP A 124 -20.88 -11.03 2.12
C ASP A 124 -21.21 -12.14 3.13
N LEU A 125 -20.40 -12.26 4.17
CA LEU A 125 -20.60 -13.16 5.32
C LEU A 125 -21.07 -12.41 6.58
N GLY A 126 -21.66 -11.23 6.38
CA GLY A 126 -22.12 -10.32 7.42
C GLY A 126 -20.99 -9.70 8.26
N THR A 127 -21.37 -9.02 9.34
CA THR A 127 -20.43 -8.35 10.25
C THR A 127 -19.50 -9.34 10.96
N ALA A 128 -19.96 -10.56 11.22
CA ALA A 128 -19.15 -11.63 11.78
C ALA A 128 -18.05 -12.08 10.81
N GLY A 129 -18.39 -12.28 9.54
CA GLY A 129 -17.42 -12.63 8.51
C GLY A 129 -16.41 -11.54 8.20
N ARG A 130 -16.82 -10.25 8.21
CA ARG A 130 -15.88 -9.12 8.10
C ARG A 130 -14.85 -9.13 9.22
N ARG A 131 -15.30 -9.34 10.47
CA ARG A 131 -14.41 -9.45 11.64
C ARG A 131 -13.48 -10.66 11.53
N GLN A 132 -14.02 -11.83 11.18
CA GLN A 132 -13.22 -13.04 10.97
C GLN A 132 -12.17 -12.83 9.88
N THR A 133 -12.53 -12.16 8.78
CA THR A 133 -11.62 -11.83 7.68
C THR A 133 -10.40 -11.06 8.19
N ARG A 134 -10.63 -9.99 8.96
CA ARG A 134 -9.55 -9.23 9.58
C ARG A 134 -8.67 -10.10 10.46
N GLU A 135 -9.28 -10.85 11.38
CA GLU A 135 -8.52 -11.67 12.33
C GLU A 135 -7.73 -12.78 11.63
N SER A 136 -8.28 -13.41 10.59
CA SER A 136 -7.60 -14.44 9.80
C SER A 136 -6.40 -13.88 9.04
N LEU A 137 -6.52 -12.68 8.47
CA LEU A 137 -5.38 -11.96 7.86
C LEU A 137 -4.31 -11.63 8.92
N GLN A 138 -4.70 -11.07 10.06
CA GLN A 138 -3.79 -10.70 11.14
C GLN A 138 -3.06 -11.92 11.73
N ARG A 139 -3.76 -13.04 11.95
CA ARG A 139 -3.16 -14.32 12.40
C ARG A 139 -2.14 -14.85 11.40
N ALA A 140 -2.36 -14.62 10.10
CA ALA A 140 -1.39 -14.95 9.08
C ALA A 140 -0.21 -13.95 9.02
N GLY A 141 -0.23 -12.86 9.78
CA GLY A 141 0.78 -11.80 9.74
C GLY A 141 0.63 -10.88 8.52
N LEU A 142 -0.59 -10.74 8.01
CA LEU A 142 -0.97 -9.76 7.00
C LEU A 142 -1.74 -8.62 7.65
N MET A 143 -1.44 -7.40 7.22
CA MET A 143 -2.20 -6.22 7.60
C MET A 143 -3.58 -6.25 6.90
N ALA A 144 -4.66 -6.19 7.67
CA ALA A 144 -6.02 -6.07 7.17
C ALA A 144 -6.46 -4.61 7.24
N ILE A 145 -6.44 -3.92 6.09
CA ILE A 145 -6.71 -2.49 6.00
C ILE A 145 -8.21 -2.30 5.75
N ASP A 146 -8.87 -1.57 6.63
CA ASP A 146 -10.30 -1.28 6.56
C ASP A 146 -10.58 0.13 7.06
N PHE A 147 -11.78 0.64 6.87
CA PHE A 147 -12.12 2.00 7.27
C PHE A 147 -12.08 2.21 8.80
N GLU A 148 -12.63 1.27 9.56
CA GLU A 148 -12.82 1.40 11.01
C GLU A 148 -11.49 1.56 11.74
N ASN A 149 -10.46 0.80 11.34
CA ASN A 149 -9.15 0.82 11.99
C ASN A 149 -8.14 1.72 11.27
N SER A 150 -8.54 2.41 10.19
CA SER A 150 -7.69 3.38 9.49
C SER A 150 -7.68 4.76 10.19
N PRO A 151 -6.58 5.55 10.13
CA PRO A 151 -5.30 5.21 9.51
C PRO A 151 -4.55 4.11 10.27
N GLN A 152 -4.04 3.14 9.54
CA GLN A 152 -3.10 2.16 10.08
C GLN A 152 -1.67 2.50 9.62
N PHE A 153 -0.71 2.46 10.54
CA PHE A 153 0.66 2.90 10.29
C PHE A 153 1.62 1.72 10.20
N VAL A 154 2.55 1.76 9.25
CA VAL A 154 3.64 0.79 9.14
C VAL A 154 4.93 1.50 8.75
N ARG A 155 6.03 1.15 9.42
CA ARG A 155 7.37 1.58 9.02
C ARG A 155 7.98 0.52 8.13
N VAL A 156 8.32 0.89 6.90
CA VAL A 156 9.04 0.04 5.94
C VAL A 156 10.41 0.66 5.75
N ASN A 157 11.45 -0.03 6.22
CA ASN A 157 12.81 0.51 6.35
C ASN A 157 12.79 1.87 7.10
N ASN A 158 13.13 2.95 6.42
CA ASN A 158 13.19 4.31 6.96
C ASN A 158 11.97 5.19 6.61
N VAL A 159 10.90 4.62 6.05
CA VAL A 159 9.70 5.35 5.61
C VAL A 159 8.48 4.92 6.44
N GLU A 160 7.77 5.86 7.07
CA GLU A 160 6.44 5.63 7.64
C GLU A 160 5.35 5.79 6.59
N LEU A 161 4.53 4.74 6.45
CA LEU A 161 3.34 4.73 5.61
C LEU A 161 2.10 4.73 6.51
N ALA A 162 1.09 5.51 6.13
CA ALA A 162 -0.26 5.40 6.66
C ALA A 162 -1.19 4.88 5.56
N PHE A 163 -2.00 3.89 5.92
CA PHE A 163 -3.01 3.30 5.04
C PHE A 163 -4.40 3.70 5.49
N LEU A 164 -5.19 4.22 4.56
CA LEU A 164 -6.65 4.36 4.68
C LEU A 164 -7.33 3.48 3.63
N ALA A 165 -8.40 2.81 4.01
CA ALA A 165 -9.27 2.11 3.07
C ALA A 165 -10.70 2.66 3.14
N LEU A 166 -11.32 2.85 1.98
CA LEU A 166 -12.65 3.43 1.79
C LEU A 166 -13.46 2.59 0.80
N THR A 167 -14.78 2.55 0.95
CA THR A 167 -15.69 2.11 -0.11
C THR A 167 -16.83 3.11 -0.29
N THR A 168 -17.07 3.56 -1.51
CA THR A 168 -18.27 4.34 -1.87
C THR A 168 -19.37 3.45 -2.45
N ILE A 169 -19.09 2.14 -2.58
CA ILE A 169 -20.05 1.14 -3.02
C ILE A 169 -20.58 0.43 -1.77
N PRO A 170 -21.91 0.43 -1.54
CA PRO A 170 -22.49 -0.21 -0.37
C PRO A 170 -22.13 -1.69 -0.28
N ALA A 171 -21.58 -2.10 0.87
CA ALA A 171 -21.40 -3.50 1.20
C ALA A 171 -22.71 -4.15 1.67
N ALA A 172 -22.75 -5.49 1.67
CA ALA A 172 -23.95 -6.23 2.10
C ALA A 172 -24.33 -6.00 3.58
N ASP A 173 -23.38 -5.54 4.41
CA ASP A 173 -23.60 -5.12 5.80
C ASP A 173 -23.95 -3.62 5.93
N GLY A 174 -24.22 -2.93 4.80
CA GLY A 174 -24.67 -1.54 4.73
C GLY A 174 -23.56 -0.49 4.85
N ARG A 175 -22.30 -0.91 5.05
CA ARG A 175 -21.17 0.02 5.19
C ARG A 175 -20.84 0.66 3.85
N VAL A 176 -20.73 1.99 3.89
CA VAL A 176 -20.36 2.86 2.78
C VAL A 176 -19.81 4.17 3.35
N GLN A 177 -18.90 4.81 2.63
CA GLN A 177 -18.42 6.16 2.91
C GLN A 177 -18.82 7.09 1.77
N GLU A 178 -19.04 8.35 2.12
CA GLU A 178 -19.26 9.44 1.17
C GLU A 178 -18.00 10.30 1.09
N LEU A 179 -17.79 10.94 -0.06
CA LEU A 179 -16.77 11.96 -0.25
C LEU A 179 -17.45 13.22 -0.81
N PRO A 180 -17.28 14.40 -0.19
CA PRO A 180 -16.45 14.68 0.99
C PRO A 180 -17.04 14.12 2.30
N SER A 181 -16.17 13.81 3.29
CA SER A 181 -16.60 13.35 4.62
C SER A 181 -15.73 13.94 5.74
N PRO A 182 -16.35 14.49 6.81
CA PRO A 182 -15.61 14.96 7.98
C PRO A 182 -14.77 13.86 8.65
N GLU A 183 -15.29 12.63 8.75
CA GLU A 183 -14.56 11.51 9.36
C GLU A 183 -13.35 11.11 8.51
N VAL A 184 -13.52 11.07 7.18
CA VAL A 184 -12.40 10.78 6.26
C VAL A 184 -11.34 11.88 6.35
N SER A 185 -11.76 13.14 6.41
CA SER A 185 -10.87 14.31 6.56
C SER A 185 -10.07 14.25 7.86
N GLU A 186 -10.71 13.86 8.98
CA GLU A 186 -10.04 13.65 10.26
C GLU A 186 -9.01 12.52 10.21
N LYS A 187 -9.37 11.37 9.61
CA LYS A 187 -8.45 10.23 9.44
C LYS A 187 -7.24 10.61 8.57
N LEU A 188 -7.44 11.36 7.49
CA LEU A 188 -6.37 11.86 6.63
C LEU A 188 -5.46 12.84 7.37
N ARG A 189 -6.03 13.80 8.10
CA ARG A 189 -5.28 14.74 8.94
C ARG A 189 -4.44 14.00 10.01
N ALA A 190 -5.01 13.00 10.67
CA ALA A 190 -4.28 12.19 11.64
C ALA A 190 -3.13 11.39 10.98
N ALA A 191 -3.34 10.88 9.76
CA ALA A 191 -2.31 10.21 8.98
C ALA A 191 -1.14 11.15 8.65
N ARG A 192 -1.45 12.36 8.16
CA ARG A 192 -0.46 13.40 7.78
C ARG A 192 0.42 13.87 8.93
N GLN A 193 -0.04 13.79 10.17
CA GLN A 193 0.74 14.21 11.34
C GLN A 193 1.88 13.23 11.70
N ARG A 194 1.83 11.99 11.19
CA ARG A 194 2.73 10.91 11.64
C ARG A 194 3.48 10.21 10.50
N ALA A 195 2.82 10.01 9.36
CA ALA A 195 3.40 9.25 8.26
C ALA A 195 4.15 10.14 7.27
N ASP A 196 5.18 9.58 6.65
CA ASP A 196 5.81 10.18 5.50
C ASP A 196 4.85 10.15 4.31
N PHE A 197 4.14 9.04 4.04
CA PHE A 197 3.16 8.95 2.94
C PHE A 197 1.82 8.41 3.40
N VAL A 198 0.74 9.04 2.92
CA VAL A 198 -0.63 8.58 3.13
C VAL A 198 -1.13 7.90 1.86
N ILE A 199 -1.40 6.61 1.94
CA ILE A 199 -1.87 5.78 0.84
C ILE A 199 -3.34 5.48 1.09
N VAL A 200 -4.19 5.92 0.16
CA VAL A 200 -5.64 5.69 0.20
C VAL A 200 -5.99 4.61 -0.81
N SER A 201 -6.55 3.51 -0.33
CA SER A 201 -7.25 2.54 -1.16
C SER A 201 -8.74 2.86 -1.16
N ILE A 202 -9.36 2.91 -2.33
CA ILE A 202 -10.78 3.24 -2.47
C ILE A 202 -11.48 2.31 -3.46
N HIS A 203 -12.62 1.76 -3.04
CA HIS A 203 -13.48 0.91 -3.85
C HIS A 203 -14.69 1.73 -4.34
N TRP A 204 -14.76 2.04 -5.64
CA TRP A 204 -15.65 3.10 -6.18
C TRP A 204 -15.93 3.00 -7.68
N GLY A 205 -16.80 3.88 -8.19
CA GLY A 205 -17.09 3.95 -9.63
C GLY A 205 -18.10 2.89 -10.08
N ASN A 206 -18.10 2.60 -11.38
CA ASN A 206 -19.06 1.66 -11.98
C ASN A 206 -18.31 0.49 -12.63
N GLU A 207 -18.83 -0.72 -12.46
CA GLU A 207 -18.31 -1.93 -13.09
C GLU A 207 -18.21 -1.77 -14.61
N LEU A 208 -17.10 -2.25 -15.16
CA LEU A 208 -16.82 -2.37 -16.60
C LEU A 208 -16.72 -1.04 -17.37
N ILE A 209 -16.68 0.11 -16.68
CA ILE A 209 -16.44 1.41 -17.31
C ILE A 209 -14.94 1.72 -17.31
N PRO A 210 -14.26 1.76 -18.48
CA PRO A 210 -12.81 1.93 -18.56
C PRO A 210 -12.34 3.39 -18.40
N TRP A 211 -13.22 4.28 -17.99
CA TRP A 211 -12.93 5.70 -17.76
C TRP A 211 -13.48 6.13 -16.41
N PRO A 212 -12.73 6.91 -15.62
CA PRO A 212 -13.22 7.37 -14.33
C PRO A 212 -14.38 8.35 -14.52
N GLY A 213 -15.45 8.13 -13.77
CA GLY A 213 -16.61 9.02 -13.70
C GLY A 213 -16.29 10.35 -13.02
N GLU A 214 -17.21 11.30 -13.12
CA GLU A 214 -17.07 12.63 -12.50
C GLU A 214 -16.89 12.55 -10.98
N ASP A 215 -17.66 11.70 -10.30
CA ASP A 215 -17.58 11.52 -8.85
C ASP A 215 -16.24 10.90 -8.41
N GLN A 216 -15.68 9.97 -9.20
CA GLN A 216 -14.34 9.43 -8.93
C GLN A 216 -13.29 10.53 -9.05
N ARG A 217 -13.38 11.40 -10.06
CA ARG A 217 -12.43 12.52 -10.25
C ARG A 217 -12.52 13.55 -9.14
N LYS A 218 -13.74 13.95 -8.76
CA LYS A 218 -13.98 14.85 -7.61
C LYS A 218 -13.48 14.24 -6.31
N GLY A 219 -13.77 12.97 -6.08
CA GLY A 219 -13.29 12.23 -4.91
C GLY A 219 -11.76 12.14 -4.86
N ALA A 220 -11.11 11.82 -6.00
CA ALA A 220 -9.65 11.79 -6.09
C ALA A 220 -9.00 13.14 -5.76
N ALA A 221 -9.51 14.22 -6.36
CA ALA A 221 -9.02 15.57 -6.11
C ALA A 221 -9.19 15.94 -4.63
N TRP A 222 -10.36 15.66 -4.06
CA TRP A 222 -10.64 15.91 -2.64
C TRP A 222 -9.70 15.12 -1.71
N LEU A 223 -9.48 13.84 -1.99
CA LEU A 223 -8.55 13.01 -1.20
C LEU A 223 -7.12 13.55 -1.24
N VAL A 224 -6.64 13.95 -2.41
CA VAL A 224 -5.31 14.54 -2.60
C VAL A 224 -5.18 15.87 -1.86
N GLU A 225 -6.15 16.77 -2.01
CA GLU A 225 -6.22 18.06 -1.31
C GLU A 225 -6.15 17.88 0.22
N HIS A 226 -6.74 16.80 0.73
CA HIS A 226 -6.77 16.47 2.16
C HIS A 226 -5.59 15.61 2.63
N GLY A 227 -4.58 15.40 1.77
CA GLY A 227 -3.30 14.83 2.14
C GLY A 227 -3.06 13.39 1.69
N ALA A 228 -3.88 12.82 0.81
CA ALA A 228 -3.51 11.56 0.16
C ALA A 228 -2.30 11.78 -0.77
N ASP A 229 -1.27 10.96 -0.60
CA ASP A 229 -0.06 10.99 -1.44
C ASP A 229 -0.13 10.00 -2.60
N LEU A 230 -0.97 8.98 -2.47
CA LEU A 230 -1.25 7.97 -3.48
C LEU A 230 -2.71 7.51 -3.31
N VAL A 231 -3.48 7.50 -4.40
CA VAL A 231 -4.83 6.94 -4.44
C VAL A 231 -4.85 5.70 -5.32
N LEU A 232 -5.38 4.60 -4.77
CA LEU A 232 -5.47 3.29 -5.41
C LEU A 232 -6.94 2.88 -5.51
N GLY A 233 -7.45 2.89 -6.73
CA GLY A 233 -8.84 2.59 -7.04
C GLY A 233 -9.07 1.12 -7.41
N HIS A 234 -10.25 0.65 -7.02
CA HIS A 234 -10.76 -0.71 -7.15
C HIS A 234 -12.24 -0.67 -7.52
N HIS A 235 -12.84 -1.81 -7.90
CA HIS A 235 -14.26 -2.03 -8.24
C HIS A 235 -14.63 -2.07 -9.73
N PRO A 236 -14.15 -1.17 -10.63
CA PRO A 236 -14.57 -1.24 -12.02
C PRO A 236 -14.20 -2.56 -12.72
N HIS A 237 -13.32 -3.37 -12.13
CA HIS A 237 -12.77 -4.63 -12.67
C HIS A 237 -12.02 -4.51 -14.00
N VAL A 238 -11.96 -3.30 -14.55
CA VAL A 238 -11.20 -2.91 -15.73
C VAL A 238 -10.22 -1.81 -15.35
N ILE A 239 -9.13 -1.70 -16.09
CA ILE A 239 -8.18 -0.59 -15.93
C ILE A 239 -8.91 0.71 -16.24
N GLN A 240 -8.80 1.68 -15.34
CA GLN A 240 -9.05 3.08 -15.64
C GLN A 240 -7.69 3.80 -15.66
N PRO A 241 -7.38 4.60 -16.70
CA PRO A 241 -6.07 5.22 -16.84
C PRO A 241 -5.64 5.97 -15.57
N PRO A 242 -4.41 5.79 -15.09
CA PRO A 242 -3.91 6.59 -13.99
C PRO A 242 -3.64 8.03 -14.45
N GLU A 243 -3.77 8.96 -13.51
CA GLU A 243 -3.52 10.37 -13.76
C GLU A 243 -2.64 10.97 -12.67
N CYS A 244 -2.08 12.14 -12.98
CA CYS A 244 -1.43 12.96 -11.98
C CYS A 244 -2.36 14.08 -11.52
N VAL A 245 -2.83 14.00 -10.28
CA VAL A 245 -3.74 14.97 -9.68
C VAL A 245 -2.94 15.78 -8.66
N GLU A 246 -2.74 17.07 -8.92
CA GLU A 246 -1.96 17.99 -8.06
C GLU A 246 -0.56 17.46 -7.69
N GLY A 247 0.10 16.79 -8.63
CA GLY A 247 1.43 16.20 -8.43
C GLY A 247 1.41 14.84 -7.70
N ARG A 248 0.22 14.28 -7.39
CA ARG A 248 0.06 12.96 -6.78
C ARG A 248 -0.44 11.91 -7.77
N PRO A 249 0.12 10.69 -7.75
CA PRO A 249 -0.37 9.59 -8.56
C PRO A 249 -1.75 9.12 -8.09
N VAL A 250 -2.70 9.07 -9.03
CA VAL A 250 -4.05 8.52 -8.82
C VAL A 250 -4.26 7.38 -9.82
N PHE A 251 -4.40 6.16 -9.32
CA PHE A 251 -4.84 5.02 -10.11
C PHE A 251 -6.34 4.88 -9.92
N PHE A 252 -7.16 5.32 -10.88
CA PHE A 252 -8.62 5.31 -10.72
C PHE A 252 -9.22 3.90 -10.63
N SER A 253 -8.62 2.95 -11.33
CA SER A 253 -8.89 1.52 -11.17
C SER A 253 -7.68 0.73 -11.65
N LEU A 254 -7.14 -0.12 -10.78
CA LEU A 254 -6.09 -1.07 -11.12
C LEU A 254 -6.63 -2.26 -11.94
N GLY A 255 -7.96 -2.44 -12.03
CA GLY A 255 -8.59 -3.60 -12.63
C GLY A 255 -8.41 -4.88 -11.80
N ASN A 256 -8.67 -6.03 -12.41
CA ASN A 256 -8.51 -7.31 -11.73
C ASN A 256 -7.04 -7.75 -11.69
N HIS A 257 -6.58 -8.21 -10.53
CA HIS A 257 -5.31 -8.90 -10.40
C HIS A 257 -5.47 -10.43 -10.44
N VAL A 258 -6.38 -10.97 -9.64
CA VAL A 258 -6.76 -12.40 -9.64
C VAL A 258 -8.28 -12.46 -9.50
N PHE A 259 -8.99 -12.83 -10.57
CA PHE A 259 -10.44 -12.83 -10.57
C PHE A 259 -11.01 -13.82 -11.61
N ASP A 260 -12.25 -14.27 -11.45
CA ASP A 260 -12.87 -15.31 -12.29
C ASP A 260 -13.69 -14.78 -13.48
N GLN A 261 -13.81 -13.46 -13.63
CA GLN A 261 -14.59 -12.84 -14.71
C GLN A 261 -14.03 -13.21 -16.09
N ALA A 262 -14.92 -13.46 -17.05
CA ALA A 262 -14.57 -13.90 -18.40
C ALA A 262 -14.48 -12.76 -19.44
N ASN A 263 -14.92 -11.54 -19.10
CA ASN A 263 -14.90 -10.40 -20.01
C ASN A 263 -13.44 -10.08 -20.43
N PRO A 264 -13.13 -9.94 -21.73
CA PRO A 264 -11.77 -9.62 -22.18
C PRO A 264 -11.16 -8.38 -21.53
N THR A 265 -11.94 -7.33 -21.25
CA THR A 265 -11.40 -6.11 -20.62
C THR A 265 -11.03 -6.33 -19.15
N THR A 266 -11.66 -7.29 -18.48
CA THR A 266 -11.38 -7.63 -17.07
C THR A 266 -10.22 -8.62 -16.92
N LYS A 267 -9.62 -9.01 -18.05
CA LYS A 267 -8.36 -9.76 -18.11
C LYS A 267 -7.13 -8.87 -18.10
N GLU A 268 -7.31 -7.56 -18.17
CA GLU A 268 -6.25 -6.57 -18.05
C GLU A 268 -6.24 -5.97 -16.65
N GLY A 269 -5.05 -5.79 -16.09
CA GLY A 269 -4.86 -5.14 -14.81
C GLY A 269 -3.54 -4.38 -14.74
N LEU A 270 -3.40 -3.54 -13.73
CA LEU A 270 -2.17 -2.84 -13.38
C LEU A 270 -1.67 -3.27 -12.00
N ILE A 271 -0.35 -3.27 -11.85
CA ILE A 271 0.31 -3.17 -10.55
C ILE A 271 0.92 -1.77 -10.48
N ALA A 272 0.54 -0.98 -9.47
CA ALA A 272 1.25 0.25 -9.17
C ALA A 272 2.58 -0.11 -8.50
N ASP A 273 3.70 0.16 -9.18
CA ASP A 273 5.06 -0.05 -8.69
C ASP A 273 5.64 1.31 -8.31
N CYS A 274 5.74 1.56 -7.00
CA CYS A 274 6.14 2.84 -6.44
C CYS A 274 7.50 2.75 -5.75
N ARG A 275 8.26 3.84 -5.85
CA ARG A 275 9.51 4.07 -5.14
C ARG A 275 9.31 5.23 -4.19
N ALA A 276 9.62 5.02 -2.92
CA ALA A 276 9.50 6.01 -1.87
C ALA A 276 10.84 6.16 -1.12
N ASP A 277 11.31 7.41 -1.01
CA ASP A 277 12.29 7.82 0.00
C ASP A 277 11.57 8.71 1.03
N SER A 278 12.24 9.22 2.09
CA SER A 278 11.57 10.04 3.12
C SER A 278 10.97 11.37 2.61
N LYS A 279 11.23 11.76 1.37
CA LYS A 279 10.83 13.05 0.77
C LYS A 279 9.94 12.90 -0.46
N ARG A 280 10.06 11.81 -1.20
CA ARG A 280 9.47 11.63 -2.54
C ARG A 280 8.83 10.27 -2.70
N LEU A 281 7.63 10.25 -3.27
CA LEU A 281 6.97 9.05 -3.79
C LEU A 281 6.74 9.21 -5.29
N ARG A 282 7.19 8.21 -6.05
CA ARG A 282 7.02 8.13 -7.51
C ARG A 282 6.48 6.77 -7.88
N CYS A 283 5.51 6.72 -8.79
CA CYS A 283 4.91 5.47 -9.23
C CYS A 283 5.04 5.30 -10.74
N GLN A 284 5.11 4.05 -11.16
CA GLN A 284 4.90 3.59 -12.51
C GLN A 284 3.85 2.47 -12.49
N SER A 285 3.30 2.13 -13.65
CA SER A 285 2.41 0.99 -13.81
C SER A 285 3.14 -0.17 -14.47
N ILE A 286 2.97 -1.36 -13.90
CA ILE A 286 3.30 -2.64 -14.56
C ILE A 286 1.99 -3.22 -15.05
N ARG A 287 1.86 -3.36 -16.37
CA ARG A 287 0.68 -3.99 -16.96
C ARG A 287 0.70 -5.49 -16.70
N THR A 288 -0.46 -6.04 -16.41
CA THR A 288 -0.69 -7.48 -16.27
C THR A 288 -1.81 -7.92 -17.18
N HIS A 289 -1.70 -9.14 -17.67
CA HIS A 289 -2.71 -9.79 -18.50
C HIS A 289 -2.96 -11.21 -17.98
N THR A 290 -4.23 -11.60 -17.97
CA THR A 290 -4.69 -12.94 -17.64
C THR A 290 -5.26 -13.59 -18.89
N ARG A 291 -4.68 -14.72 -19.31
CA ARG A 291 -5.14 -15.40 -20.53
C ARG A 291 -6.61 -15.83 -20.43
N PRO A 292 -7.36 -15.86 -21.55
CA PRO A 292 -8.69 -16.46 -21.58
C PRO A 292 -8.69 -17.88 -20.99
N GLY A 293 -9.70 -18.20 -20.16
CA GLY A 293 -9.80 -19.49 -19.46
C GLY A 293 -8.88 -19.65 -18.24
N SER A 294 -8.20 -18.57 -17.83
CA SER A 294 -7.34 -18.52 -16.64
C SER A 294 -7.77 -17.33 -15.75
N SER A 295 -7.40 -17.42 -14.48
CA SER A 295 -7.47 -16.36 -13.46
C SER A 295 -6.07 -15.99 -12.94
N PHE A 296 -5.02 -16.65 -13.44
CA PHE A 296 -3.63 -16.44 -13.01
C PHE A 296 -2.98 -15.35 -13.89
N PRO A 297 -2.56 -14.20 -13.30
CA PRO A 297 -1.99 -13.09 -14.05
C PRO A 297 -0.53 -13.33 -14.44
N SER A 298 -0.11 -12.62 -15.49
CA SER A 298 1.28 -12.51 -15.92
C SER A 298 1.60 -11.07 -16.33
N VAL A 299 2.87 -10.68 -16.29
CA VAL A 299 3.29 -9.36 -16.80
C VAL A 299 3.02 -9.28 -18.30
N ALA A 300 2.50 -8.14 -18.73
CA ALA A 300 2.24 -7.81 -20.13
C ALA A 300 3.13 -6.65 -20.59
N ASP A 301 3.03 -6.29 -21.86
CA ASP A 301 3.79 -5.17 -22.41
C ASP A 301 3.46 -3.85 -21.67
N PRO A 302 4.46 -2.98 -21.44
CA PRO A 302 4.25 -1.76 -20.67
C PRO A 302 3.19 -0.85 -21.26
N ASP A 303 2.33 -0.31 -20.39
CA ASP A 303 1.42 0.76 -20.75
C ASP A 303 2.17 2.10 -20.77
N ARG A 304 2.63 2.51 -21.96
CA ARG A 304 3.41 3.74 -22.12
C ARG A 304 2.60 4.99 -21.82
N ALA A 305 1.29 4.98 -22.09
CA ALA A 305 0.43 6.14 -21.86
C ALA A 305 0.21 6.34 -20.37
N ALA A 306 -0.12 5.27 -19.64
CA ALA A 306 -0.23 5.29 -18.18
C ALA A 306 1.08 5.78 -17.53
N ASN A 307 2.22 5.25 -17.97
CA ASN A 307 3.52 5.65 -17.44
C ASN A 307 3.91 7.09 -17.80
N ALA A 308 3.53 7.59 -18.98
CA ALA A 308 3.73 8.98 -19.35
C ALA A 308 2.89 9.96 -18.51
N ALA A 309 1.67 9.56 -18.11
CA ALA A 309 0.84 10.34 -17.20
C ALA A 309 1.44 10.38 -15.79
N LEU A 310 1.85 9.22 -15.26
CA LEU A 310 2.45 9.11 -13.93
C LEU A 310 3.82 9.81 -13.81
N ALA A 311 4.61 9.84 -14.89
CA ALA A 311 5.89 10.54 -14.92
C ALA A 311 5.77 12.06 -14.70
N GLN A 312 4.57 12.63 -14.85
CA GLN A 312 4.30 14.05 -14.61
C GLN A 312 4.12 14.37 -13.12
N CYS A 313 4.04 13.34 -12.25
CA CYS A 313 3.94 13.54 -10.82
C CYS A 313 5.27 13.96 -10.21
N VAL A 314 5.39 15.27 -10.00
CA VAL A 314 6.47 15.89 -9.23
C VAL A 314 5.98 16.15 -7.82
N ASP A 315 6.67 15.58 -6.83
CA ASP A 315 6.33 15.75 -5.43
C ASP A 315 6.53 17.21 -4.98
N VAL A 316 5.43 17.90 -4.67
CA VAL A 316 5.40 19.34 -4.34
C VAL A 316 5.71 19.61 -2.86
N ARG A 317 6.12 18.60 -2.07
CA ARG A 317 6.46 18.76 -0.64
C ARG A 317 7.54 19.79 -0.32
N GLY A 318 8.17 20.41 -1.33
CA GLY A 318 9.21 21.44 -1.17
C GLY A 318 8.84 22.86 -1.59
N ILE A 319 7.61 23.19 -2.01
CA ILE A 319 7.30 24.53 -2.57
C ILE A 319 6.41 25.41 -1.67
N ALA A 320 5.68 24.87 -0.70
CA ALA A 320 4.76 25.67 0.12
C ALA A 320 5.17 25.73 1.61
N SER A 321 6.00 26.71 1.97
CA SER A 321 6.09 27.31 3.33
C SER A 321 6.99 28.56 3.35
N SER A 322 6.78 29.53 2.45
CA SER A 322 7.46 30.84 2.56
C SER A 322 6.56 32.06 2.36
N THR A 323 5.25 31.93 2.53
CA THR A 323 4.35 33.10 2.54
C THR A 323 3.26 32.92 3.60
N ALA A 324 3.63 33.20 4.83
CA ALA A 324 2.72 33.72 5.86
C ALA A 324 3.50 34.82 6.60
N HIS A 325 3.29 36.06 6.16
CA HIS A 325 3.55 37.28 6.92
C HIS A 325 2.19 37.89 7.26
#